data_AF-A0A9P6C5G1-F1
#
_entry.id   AF-A0A9P6C5G1-F1
#
_cell.length_a   1.000
_cell.length_b   1.000
_cell.length_c   1.000
_cell.angle_alpha   90.00
_cell.angle_beta   90.00
_cell.angle_gamma   90.00
#
_symmetry.space_group_name_H-M   'P 1'
#
loop_
_entity.id
_entity.type
_entity.pdbx_description
1 polymer ?
#
loop_
_entity_poly.entity_id
_entity_poly.type
_entity_poly.pdbx_seq_one_letter_code
_entity_poly.pdbx_strand_id
1 'polypeptide(L)'
;MVLPLHEEIPVVFAGALAFGLYFSTFLSCGRWLLFEDGGWKARRDIKWLTVIIAVLIFGCNVTFLAWNLRWTMVKALHMVNDPDIVYQMPEWADIVSCTVENSNVLLADITVIYRCWIVYGQSASVIMVPIFLWFAAFLCNVLQIYLRAAHITSPIIGPYSPGVVLMPFWISTILLNAYVSVGLIRRIYQTAKKCKFFMSIEHLHFVIQIISESGVLYFSITLAHFLSWFGKSTFSTTIISVLNAPVVGIAFNWFVIRVAMNKVENAKEDSYDQQSGSAIKFNTPFSSEVSDDTACAGTADIIFPKGNEGR
;
A
#
# COMPACT_ATOMS: atom_id res chain seq x y z
N MET A 1 -16.23 -15.90 -17.49
CA MET A 1 -17.67 -16.18 -17.34
C MET A 1 -18.31 -14.87 -16.90
N VAL A 2 -19.26 -14.36 -17.69
CA VAL A 2 -19.86 -13.05 -17.46
C VAL A 2 -20.88 -13.17 -16.32
N LEU A 3 -20.75 -12.35 -15.26
CA LEU A 3 -21.72 -12.33 -14.16
C LEU A 3 -23.12 -11.95 -14.69
N PRO A 4 -24.22 -12.45 -14.14
CA PRO A 4 -25.53 -11.90 -14.45
C PRO A 4 -25.69 -10.47 -13.89
N LEU A 5 -26.55 -9.65 -14.51
CA LEU A 5 -26.68 -8.23 -14.14
C LEU A 5 -27.07 -8.02 -12.67
N HIS A 6 -27.90 -8.89 -12.11
CA HIS A 6 -28.32 -8.83 -10.70
C HIS A 6 -27.17 -9.06 -9.71
N GLU A 7 -26.07 -9.70 -10.15
CA GLU A 7 -24.85 -9.88 -9.37
C GLU A 7 -23.83 -8.75 -9.62
N GLU A 8 -23.81 -8.14 -10.80
CA GLU A 8 -22.90 -7.01 -11.10
C GLU A 8 -23.27 -5.73 -10.35
N ILE A 9 -24.57 -5.45 -10.19
CA ILE A 9 -25.05 -4.26 -9.45
C ILE A 9 -24.51 -4.22 -8.01
N PRO A 10 -24.66 -5.28 -7.19
CA PRO A 10 -24.11 -5.28 -5.84
C PRO A 10 -22.57 -5.23 -5.82
N VAL A 11 -21.89 -5.78 -6.82
CA VAL A 11 -20.42 -5.67 -6.96
C VAL A 11 -20.00 -4.22 -7.15
N VAL A 12 -20.59 -3.51 -8.11
CA VAL A 12 -20.27 -2.09 -8.36
C VAL A 12 -20.67 -1.21 -7.17
N PHE A 13 -21.80 -1.51 -6.52
CA PHE A 13 -22.22 -0.82 -5.32
C PHE A 13 -21.22 -1.00 -4.15
N ALA A 14 -20.76 -2.22 -3.90
CA ALA A 14 -19.74 -2.50 -2.88
C ALA A 14 -18.42 -1.79 -3.22
N GLY A 15 -18.03 -1.78 -4.50
CA GLY A 15 -16.88 -1.02 -4.99
C GLY A 15 -16.99 0.47 -4.76
N ALA A 16 -18.16 1.07 -5.02
CA ALA A 16 -18.41 2.48 -4.79
C ALA A 16 -18.33 2.84 -3.30
N LEU A 17 -18.87 2.00 -2.41
CA LEU A 17 -18.75 2.20 -0.96
C LEU A 17 -17.29 2.13 -0.49
N ALA A 18 -16.56 1.11 -0.92
CA ALA A 18 -15.14 0.96 -0.59
C ALA A 18 -14.29 2.11 -1.16
N PHE A 19 -14.61 2.57 -2.37
CA PHE A 19 -13.98 3.76 -2.95
C PHE A 19 -14.30 5.03 -2.15
N GLY A 20 -15.53 5.20 -1.64
CA GLY A 20 -15.87 6.32 -0.76
C GLY A 20 -15.03 6.33 0.52
N LEU A 21 -14.83 5.16 1.14
CA LEU A 21 -13.92 5.00 2.28
C LEU A 21 -12.48 5.35 1.88
N TYR A 22 -12.01 4.82 0.75
CA TYR A 22 -10.69 5.13 0.22
C TYR A 22 -10.52 6.63 -0.03
N PHE A 23 -11.49 7.30 -0.64
CA PHE A 23 -11.45 8.73 -0.94
C PHE A 23 -11.32 9.58 0.33
N SER A 24 -12.07 9.26 1.39
CA SER A 24 -11.95 9.97 2.67
C SER A 24 -10.55 9.81 3.29
N THR A 25 -9.96 8.61 3.22
CA THR A 25 -8.57 8.39 3.67
C THR A 25 -7.56 9.09 2.77
N PHE A 26 -7.81 9.19 1.47
CA PHE A 26 -6.94 9.88 0.52
C PHE A 26 -6.88 11.38 0.79
N LEU A 27 -8.03 12.02 1.05
CA LEU A 27 -8.07 13.42 1.45
C LEU A 27 -7.31 13.66 2.76
N SER A 28 -7.50 12.77 3.73
CA SER A 28 -6.78 12.83 5.01
C SER A 28 -5.27 12.66 4.82
N CYS A 29 -4.86 11.69 3.98
CA CYS A 29 -3.47 11.44 3.61
C CYS A 29 -2.85 12.65 2.90
N GLY A 30 -3.56 13.23 1.92
CA GLY A 30 -3.17 14.44 1.21
C GLY A 30 -2.98 15.63 2.15
N ARG A 31 -3.86 15.78 3.16
CA ARG A 31 -3.71 16.81 4.19
C ARG A 31 -2.38 16.69 4.93
N TRP A 32 -2.06 15.48 5.40
CA TRP A 32 -0.82 15.20 6.13
C TRP A 32 0.45 15.31 5.27
N LEU A 33 0.32 15.06 3.97
CA LEU A 33 1.45 15.05 3.05
C LEU A 33 1.81 16.44 2.50
N LEU A 34 0.80 17.30 2.29
CA LEU A 34 0.97 18.60 1.65
C LEU A 34 1.00 19.77 2.63
N PHE A 35 0.32 19.68 3.79
CA PHE A 35 0.14 20.81 4.69
C PHE A 35 0.85 20.65 6.05
N GLU A 36 1.14 21.77 6.69
CA GLU A 36 1.66 21.87 8.06
C GLU A 36 0.58 21.53 9.11
N ASP A 37 1.01 21.07 10.28
CA ASP A 37 0.14 20.44 11.28
C ASP A 37 -0.87 21.42 11.93
N GLY A 38 -0.59 22.73 11.84
CA GLY A 38 -1.41 23.82 12.41
C GLY A 38 -2.19 24.67 11.40
N GLY A 39 -2.17 24.36 10.10
CA GLY A 39 -2.88 25.17 9.10
C GLY A 39 -2.73 24.70 7.64
N TRP A 40 -3.31 25.46 6.70
CA TRP A 40 -3.25 25.18 5.26
C TRP A 40 -1.97 25.67 4.58
N LYS A 41 -0.88 25.81 5.33
CA LYS A 41 0.42 26.22 4.77
C LYS A 41 1.14 25.00 4.22
N ALA A 42 1.66 25.10 3.00
CA ALA A 42 2.36 24.00 2.36
C ALA A 42 3.65 23.66 3.12
N ARG A 43 3.88 22.36 3.35
CA ARG A 43 5.09 21.86 4.03
C ARG A 43 6.33 22.15 3.17
N ARG A 44 7.45 22.54 3.79
CA ARG A 44 8.70 22.87 3.08
C ARG A 44 9.41 21.62 2.53
N ASP A 45 9.38 20.51 3.27
CA ASP A 45 10.01 19.23 2.90
C ASP A 45 8.99 18.17 2.46
N ILE A 46 8.45 18.34 1.25
CA ILE A 46 7.47 17.39 0.69
C ILE A 46 8.21 16.18 0.11
N LYS A 47 7.82 14.98 0.57
CA LYS A 47 8.27 13.71 -0.03
C LYS A 47 7.53 13.44 -1.34
N TRP A 48 7.95 14.12 -2.41
CA TRP A 48 7.31 14.06 -3.73
C TRP A 48 7.09 12.63 -4.26
N LEU A 49 8.01 11.70 -4.00
CA LEU A 49 7.84 10.30 -4.39
C LEU A 49 6.54 9.69 -3.81
N THR A 50 6.26 9.93 -2.52
CA THR A 50 5.05 9.41 -1.87
C THR A 50 3.79 10.12 -2.39
N VAL A 51 3.88 11.41 -2.71
CA VAL A 51 2.76 12.18 -3.33
C VAL A 51 2.42 11.61 -4.69
N ILE A 52 3.44 11.42 -5.54
CA ILE A 52 3.27 10.90 -6.90
C ILE A 52 2.63 9.52 -6.85
N ILE A 53 3.13 8.63 -6.00
CA ILE A 53 2.54 7.28 -5.85
C ILE A 53 1.09 7.36 -5.34
N ALA A 54 0.79 8.22 -4.37
CA ALA A 54 -0.57 8.41 -3.86
C ALA A 54 -1.54 8.85 -4.97
N VAL A 55 -1.12 9.81 -5.81
CA VAL A 55 -1.91 10.32 -6.95
C VAL A 55 -2.08 9.24 -8.03
N LEU A 56 -1.04 8.45 -8.30
CA LEU A 56 -1.13 7.34 -9.26
C LEU A 56 -2.10 6.24 -8.77
N ILE A 57 -2.01 5.82 -7.51
CA ILE A 57 -2.95 4.88 -6.88
C ILE A 57 -4.38 5.43 -6.95
N PHE A 58 -4.57 6.72 -6.67
CA PHE A 58 -5.88 7.37 -6.78
C PHE A 58 -6.41 7.32 -8.21
N GLY A 59 -5.58 7.64 -9.20
CA GLY A 59 -5.93 7.55 -10.62
C GLY A 59 -6.32 6.13 -11.03
N CYS A 60 -5.56 5.11 -10.61
CA CYS A 60 -5.90 3.71 -10.86
C CYS A 60 -7.25 3.32 -10.23
N ASN A 61 -7.52 3.74 -8.99
CA ASN A 61 -8.79 3.44 -8.33
C ASN A 61 -9.99 4.11 -9.01
N VAL A 62 -9.86 5.39 -9.38
CA VAL A 62 -10.90 6.13 -10.10
C VAL A 62 -11.18 5.48 -11.45
N THR A 63 -10.14 5.19 -12.22
CA THR A 63 -10.28 4.58 -13.55
C THR A 63 -10.89 3.19 -13.44
N PHE A 64 -10.47 2.37 -12.47
CA PHE A 64 -11.03 1.05 -12.26
C PHE A 64 -12.52 1.07 -11.88
N LEU A 65 -12.93 1.93 -10.94
CA LEU A 65 -14.33 2.05 -10.57
C LEU A 65 -15.18 2.59 -11.72
N ALA A 66 -14.70 3.64 -12.40
CA ALA A 66 -15.40 4.22 -13.55
C ALA A 66 -15.54 3.19 -14.69
N TRP A 67 -14.53 2.35 -14.91
CA TRP A 67 -14.55 1.27 -15.89
C TRP A 67 -15.64 0.26 -15.56
N ASN A 68 -15.65 -0.27 -14.33
CA ASN A 68 -16.66 -1.23 -13.88
C ASN A 68 -18.08 -0.64 -13.98
N LEU A 69 -18.27 0.61 -13.52
CA LEU A 69 -19.57 1.29 -13.62
C LEU A 69 -20.03 1.44 -15.07
N ARG A 70 -19.13 1.87 -15.97
CA ARG A 70 -19.43 2.06 -17.39
C ARG A 70 -19.91 0.77 -18.04
N TRP A 71 -19.21 -0.33 -17.82
CA TRP A 71 -19.57 -1.61 -18.46
C TRP A 71 -20.85 -2.22 -17.88
N THR A 72 -21.07 -2.11 -16.57
CA THR A 72 -22.37 -2.50 -15.97
C THR A 72 -23.52 -1.67 -16.52
N MET A 73 -23.34 -0.35 -16.74
CA MET A 73 -24.34 0.50 -17.39
C MET A 73 -24.61 0.10 -18.84
N VAL A 74 -23.57 -0.17 -19.63
CA VAL A 74 -23.72 -0.62 -21.04
C VAL A 74 -24.49 -1.92 -21.11
N LYS A 75 -24.18 -2.86 -20.20
CA LYS A 75 -24.90 -4.12 -20.10
C LYS A 75 -26.36 -3.94 -19.68
N ALA A 76 -26.62 -3.08 -18.70
CA ALA A 76 -27.99 -2.76 -18.28
C ALA A 76 -28.81 -2.18 -19.44
N LEU A 77 -28.22 -1.26 -20.21
CA LEU A 77 -28.86 -0.68 -21.39
C LEU A 77 -29.14 -1.74 -22.48
N HIS A 78 -28.20 -2.66 -22.70
CA HIS A 78 -28.40 -3.75 -23.66
C HIS A 78 -29.55 -4.67 -23.24
N MET A 79 -29.65 -5.05 -21.96
CA MET A 79 -30.76 -5.88 -21.48
C MET A 79 -32.14 -5.22 -21.58
N VAL A 80 -32.19 -3.88 -21.55
CA VAL A 80 -33.45 -3.13 -21.76
C VAL A 80 -33.84 -3.10 -23.24
N ASN A 81 -32.87 -2.96 -24.14
CA ASN A 81 -33.13 -2.85 -25.58
C ASN A 81 -33.33 -4.21 -26.25
N ASP A 82 -32.53 -5.20 -25.87
CA ASP A 82 -32.45 -6.54 -26.48
C ASP A 82 -32.41 -7.62 -25.37
N PRO A 83 -33.53 -7.88 -24.67
CA PRO A 83 -33.55 -8.77 -23.49
C PRO A 83 -33.17 -10.23 -23.81
N ASP A 84 -33.35 -10.66 -25.05
CA ASP A 84 -33.05 -12.03 -25.51
C ASP A 84 -31.58 -12.24 -25.90
N ILE A 85 -30.79 -11.16 -26.02
CA ILE A 85 -29.39 -11.22 -26.43
C ILE A 85 -28.50 -11.08 -25.19
N VAL A 86 -27.68 -12.11 -24.93
CA VAL A 86 -26.71 -12.06 -23.83
C VAL A 86 -25.59 -11.11 -24.23
N TYR A 87 -25.47 -10.00 -23.51
CA TYR A 87 -24.37 -9.06 -23.69
C TYR A 87 -23.02 -9.73 -23.40
N GLN A 88 -22.14 -9.75 -24.40
CA GLN A 88 -20.75 -10.16 -24.26
C GLN A 88 -19.85 -8.93 -24.23
N MET A 89 -19.16 -8.74 -23.11
CA MET A 89 -18.19 -7.66 -22.99
C MET A 89 -16.99 -7.94 -23.91
N PRO A 90 -16.48 -6.94 -24.65
CA PRO A 90 -15.31 -7.12 -25.49
C PRO A 90 -14.10 -7.60 -24.68
N GLU A 91 -13.36 -8.58 -25.18
CA GLU A 91 -12.22 -9.18 -24.45
C GLU A 91 -11.14 -8.16 -24.06
N TRP A 92 -10.93 -7.13 -24.89
CA TRP A 92 -9.97 -6.07 -24.61
C TRP A 92 -10.35 -5.24 -23.36
N ALA A 93 -11.64 -5.15 -23.02
CA ALA A 93 -12.11 -4.40 -21.87
C ALA A 93 -11.70 -5.07 -20.54
N ASP A 94 -11.70 -6.41 -20.52
CA ASP A 94 -11.18 -7.20 -19.39
C ASP A 94 -9.67 -7.03 -19.25
N ILE A 95 -8.93 -6.94 -20.36
CA ILE A 95 -7.47 -6.69 -20.35
C ILE A 95 -7.18 -5.35 -19.68
N VAL A 96 -7.89 -4.30 -20.07
CA VAL A 96 -7.71 -2.95 -19.50
C VAL A 96 -8.04 -2.96 -18.01
N SER A 97 -9.19 -3.50 -17.62
CA SER A 97 -9.62 -3.55 -16.22
C SER A 97 -8.58 -4.25 -15.34
N CYS A 98 -8.14 -5.43 -15.75
CA CYS A 98 -7.16 -6.22 -15.01
C CYS A 98 -5.78 -5.53 -14.97
N THR A 99 -5.37 -4.87 -16.05
CA THR A 99 -4.10 -4.12 -16.09
C THR A 99 -4.12 -2.94 -15.11
N VAL A 100 -5.24 -2.21 -15.02
CA VAL A 100 -5.38 -1.11 -14.07
C VAL A 100 -5.34 -1.62 -12.63
N GLU A 101 -6.03 -2.73 -12.33
CA GLU A 101 -5.99 -3.36 -11.01
C GLU A 101 -4.57 -3.81 -10.63
N ASN A 102 -3.89 -4.54 -11.51
CA ASN A 102 -2.53 -5.02 -11.26
C ASN A 102 -1.54 -3.87 -11.11
N SER A 103 -1.71 -2.79 -11.89
CA SER A 103 -0.87 -1.59 -11.77
C SER A 103 -1.04 -0.91 -10.42
N ASN A 104 -2.26 -0.87 -9.89
CA ASN A 104 -2.54 -0.35 -8.54
C ASN A 104 -1.77 -1.12 -7.46
N VAL A 105 -1.74 -2.45 -7.56
CA VAL A 105 -0.98 -3.33 -6.64
C VAL A 105 0.52 -3.12 -6.79
N LEU A 106 1.05 -3.08 -8.03
CA LEU A 106 2.47 -2.84 -8.28
C LEU A 106 2.94 -1.49 -7.73
N LEU A 107 2.12 -0.45 -7.85
CA LEU A 107 2.40 0.87 -7.26
C LEU A 107 2.42 0.81 -5.74
N ALA A 108 1.49 0.09 -5.13
CA ALA A 108 1.46 -0.08 -3.69
C ALA A 108 2.68 -0.89 -3.19
N ASP A 109 3.11 -1.93 -3.91
CA ASP A 109 4.29 -2.73 -3.59
C ASP A 109 5.60 -1.91 -3.61
N ILE A 110 5.74 -0.95 -4.54
CA ILE A 110 6.88 0.00 -4.54
C ILE A 110 6.99 0.72 -3.19
N THR A 111 5.85 1.10 -2.61
CA THR A 111 5.85 1.80 -1.31
C THR A 111 6.24 0.88 -0.18
N VAL A 112 5.83 -0.39 -0.22
CA VAL A 112 6.21 -1.42 0.74
C VAL A 112 7.73 -1.65 0.69
N ILE A 113 8.30 -1.75 -0.51
CA ILE A 113 9.76 -1.86 -0.71
C ILE A 113 10.49 -0.62 -0.19
N TYR A 114 10.00 0.59 -0.53
CA TYR A 114 10.62 1.85 -0.10
C TYR A 114 10.65 1.97 1.44
N ARG A 115 9.58 1.54 2.12
CA ARG A 115 9.54 1.49 3.60
C ARG A 115 10.58 0.54 4.16
N CYS A 116 10.68 -0.66 3.59
CA CYS A 116 11.70 -1.63 3.97
C CYS A 116 13.11 -1.03 3.84
N TRP A 117 13.36 -0.32 2.74
CA TRP A 117 14.64 0.32 2.46
C TRP A 117 15.05 1.36 3.49
N ILE A 118 14.11 2.21 3.92
CA ILE A 118 14.38 3.19 4.97
C ILE A 118 14.66 2.50 6.31
N VAL A 119 13.80 1.56 6.72
CA VAL A 119 13.90 0.91 8.05
C VAL A 119 15.18 0.09 8.22
N TYR A 120 15.66 -0.51 7.14
CA TYR A 120 16.91 -1.28 7.13
C TYR A 120 18.16 -0.42 6.87
N GLY A 121 18.05 0.91 6.96
CA GLY A 121 19.18 1.82 6.82
C GLY A 121 19.91 1.69 5.50
N GLN A 122 19.15 1.52 4.41
CA GLN A 122 19.69 1.44 3.05
C GLN A 122 20.59 0.22 2.79
N SER A 123 20.46 -0.85 3.58
CA SER A 123 21.22 -2.09 3.37
C SER A 123 20.70 -2.88 2.16
N ALA A 124 21.48 -2.88 1.08
CA ALA A 124 21.10 -3.49 -0.20
C ALA A 124 20.74 -4.99 -0.10
N SER A 125 21.42 -5.74 0.77
CA SER A 125 21.26 -7.20 0.88
C SER A 125 19.85 -7.65 1.26
N VAL A 126 19.14 -6.87 2.10
CA VAL A 126 17.79 -7.23 2.56
C VAL A 126 16.74 -6.94 1.50
N ILE A 127 17.03 -6.00 0.59
CA ILE A 127 16.04 -5.43 -0.32
C ILE A 127 16.08 -6.08 -1.70
N MET A 128 17.15 -6.82 -2.00
CA MET A 128 17.22 -7.63 -3.22
C MET A 128 16.04 -8.60 -3.35
N VAL A 129 15.60 -9.21 -2.24
CA VAL A 129 14.49 -10.18 -2.26
C VAL A 129 13.16 -9.51 -2.62
N PRO A 130 12.70 -8.44 -1.94
CA PRO A 130 11.51 -7.68 -2.35
C PRO A 130 11.58 -7.13 -3.77
N ILE A 131 12.73 -6.61 -4.20
CA ILE A 131 12.91 -6.10 -5.56
C ILE A 131 12.75 -7.22 -6.59
N PHE A 132 13.36 -8.38 -6.35
CA PHE A 132 13.23 -9.54 -7.22
C PHE A 132 11.77 -10.01 -7.34
N LEU A 133 11.05 -10.11 -6.22
CA LEU A 133 9.63 -10.48 -6.22
C LEU A 133 8.77 -9.46 -6.98
N TRP A 134 9.06 -8.17 -6.83
CA TRP A 134 8.36 -7.13 -7.57
C TRP A 134 8.62 -7.18 -9.07
N PHE A 135 9.86 -7.41 -9.50
CA PHE A 135 10.18 -7.59 -10.92
C PHE A 135 9.52 -8.85 -11.50
N ALA A 136 9.45 -9.94 -10.71
CA ALA A 136 8.72 -11.14 -11.11
C ALA A 136 7.22 -10.84 -11.31
N ALA A 137 6.60 -10.11 -10.39
CA ALA A 137 5.20 -9.67 -10.52
C ALA A 137 5.01 -8.76 -11.75
N PHE A 138 5.88 -7.77 -11.94
CA PHE A 138 5.85 -6.88 -13.10
C PHE A 138 5.93 -7.66 -14.42
N LEU A 139 6.87 -8.61 -14.53
CA LEU A 139 7.02 -9.45 -15.71
C LEU A 139 5.78 -10.33 -15.96
N CYS A 140 5.18 -10.88 -14.90
CA CYS A 140 3.91 -11.62 -15.01
C CYS A 140 2.80 -10.73 -15.56
N ASN A 141 2.67 -9.48 -15.08
CA ASN A 141 1.68 -8.55 -15.59
C ASN A 141 1.88 -8.23 -17.09
N VAL A 142 3.12 -8.00 -17.52
CA VAL A 142 3.46 -7.77 -18.94
C VAL A 142 3.14 -9.00 -19.79
N LEU A 143 3.54 -10.20 -19.33
CA LEU A 143 3.29 -11.45 -20.03
C LEU A 143 1.79 -11.73 -20.16
N GLN A 144 1.00 -11.42 -19.13
CA GLN A 144 -0.44 -11.55 -19.18
C GLN A 144 -1.07 -10.65 -20.26
N ILE A 145 -0.66 -9.38 -20.32
CA ILE A 145 -1.16 -8.44 -21.34
C ILE A 145 -0.83 -8.98 -22.74
N TYR A 146 0.41 -9.42 -22.95
CA TYR A 146 0.86 -10.00 -24.21
C TYR A 146 0.04 -11.23 -24.61
N LEU A 147 -0.11 -12.21 -23.71
CA LEU A 147 -0.85 -13.44 -24.01
C LEU A 147 -2.31 -13.17 -24.33
N ARG A 148 -2.97 -12.26 -23.59
CA ARG A 148 -4.37 -11.91 -23.85
C ARG A 148 -4.52 -11.13 -25.16
N ALA A 149 -3.62 -10.21 -25.47
CA ALA A 149 -3.64 -9.49 -26.75
C ALA A 149 -3.37 -10.43 -27.94
N ALA A 150 -2.43 -11.36 -27.80
CA ALA A 150 -2.12 -12.37 -28.80
C ALA A 150 -3.30 -13.32 -29.04
N HIS A 151 -4.02 -13.70 -27.98
CA HIS A 151 -5.20 -14.55 -28.07
C HIS A 151 -6.32 -13.92 -28.90
N ILE A 152 -6.55 -12.61 -28.76
CA ILE A 152 -7.52 -11.85 -29.57
C ILE A 152 -7.18 -11.94 -31.07
N THR A 153 -5.89 -11.95 -31.41
CA THR A 153 -5.42 -11.91 -32.82
C THR A 153 -5.33 -13.30 -33.43
N SER A 154 -4.91 -14.29 -32.64
CA SER A 154 -4.63 -15.66 -33.09
C SER A 154 -5.11 -16.67 -32.04
N PRO A 155 -6.32 -17.24 -32.18
CA PRO A 155 -6.88 -18.19 -31.21
C PRO A 155 -6.13 -19.54 -31.15
N ILE A 156 -5.12 -19.74 -32.01
CA ILE A 156 -4.23 -20.91 -32.07
C ILE A 156 -3.17 -20.86 -30.95
N ILE A 157 -2.80 -19.66 -30.49
CA ILE A 157 -2.01 -19.49 -29.26
C ILE A 157 -3.00 -19.80 -28.14
N GLY A 158 -3.00 -21.07 -27.72
CA GLY A 158 -4.09 -21.74 -27.01
C GLY A 158 -4.60 -21.04 -25.76
N PRO A 159 -5.68 -21.54 -25.15
CA PRO A 159 -6.35 -20.89 -24.06
C PRO A 159 -5.51 -21.06 -22.79
N TYR A 160 -4.47 -20.24 -22.63
CA TYR A 160 -3.84 -20.11 -21.33
C TYR A 160 -4.89 -19.53 -20.41
N SER A 161 -5.37 -20.35 -19.47
CA SER A 161 -6.23 -19.87 -18.41
C SER A 161 -5.56 -18.62 -17.81
N PRO A 162 -6.26 -17.48 -17.70
CA PRO A 162 -5.78 -16.30 -17.00
C PRO A 162 -5.08 -16.62 -15.67
N GLY A 163 -5.51 -17.72 -15.05
CA GLY A 163 -4.92 -18.37 -13.89
C GLY A 163 -3.39 -18.48 -13.91
N VAL A 164 -2.82 -18.97 -15.02
CA VAL A 164 -1.43 -19.47 -15.05
C VAL A 164 -0.41 -18.36 -14.80
N VAL A 165 -0.66 -17.15 -15.30
CA VAL A 165 0.28 -16.02 -15.18
C VAL A 165 -0.07 -15.11 -14.01
N LEU A 166 -1.34 -15.00 -13.64
CA LEU A 166 -1.73 -14.15 -12.52
C LEU A 166 -1.55 -14.84 -11.15
N MET A 167 -1.52 -16.18 -11.09
CA MET A 167 -1.15 -16.89 -9.86
C MET A 167 0.25 -16.50 -9.34
N PRO A 168 1.34 -16.60 -10.13
CA PRO A 168 2.66 -16.17 -9.66
C PRO A 168 2.74 -14.67 -9.39
N PHE A 169 1.95 -13.83 -10.06
CA PHE A 169 1.79 -12.41 -9.72
C PHE A 169 1.30 -12.23 -8.28
N TRP A 170 0.14 -12.79 -7.94
CA TRP A 170 -0.43 -12.65 -6.60
C TRP A 170 0.43 -13.28 -5.52
N ILE A 171 1.02 -14.45 -5.79
CA ILE A 171 1.96 -15.10 -4.86
C ILE A 171 3.16 -14.20 -4.59
N SER A 172 3.72 -13.55 -5.63
CA SER A 172 4.87 -12.65 -5.47
C SER A 172 4.53 -11.46 -4.59
N THR A 173 3.38 -10.81 -4.80
CA THR A 173 2.91 -9.70 -3.95
C THR A 173 2.65 -10.14 -2.51
N ILE A 174 2.01 -11.29 -2.30
CA ILE A 174 1.74 -11.83 -0.95
C ILE A 174 3.05 -12.12 -0.22
N LEU A 175 4.00 -12.79 -0.88
CA LEU A 175 5.31 -13.09 -0.32
C LEU A 175 6.12 -11.82 -0.03
N LEU A 176 6.06 -10.83 -0.93
CA LEU A 176 6.71 -9.53 -0.74
C LEU A 176 6.18 -8.84 0.51
N ASN A 177 4.86 -8.73 0.64
CA ASN A 177 4.24 -8.05 1.78
C ASN A 177 4.48 -8.81 3.09
N ALA A 178 4.41 -10.15 3.08
CA ALA A 178 4.73 -10.98 4.24
C ALA A 178 6.20 -10.81 4.65
N TYR A 179 7.14 -10.88 3.70
CA TYR A 179 8.56 -10.72 3.94
C TYR A 179 8.88 -9.36 4.55
N VAL A 180 8.34 -8.28 3.96
CA VAL A 180 8.56 -6.92 4.43
C VAL A 180 7.94 -6.71 5.81
N SER A 181 6.71 -7.16 6.03
CA SER A 181 6.02 -7.03 7.33
C SER A 181 6.79 -7.73 8.45
N VAL A 182 7.20 -8.99 8.24
CA VAL A 182 8.02 -9.75 9.22
C VAL A 182 9.38 -9.08 9.40
N GLY A 183 10.00 -8.62 8.32
CA GLY A 183 11.27 -7.91 8.33
C GLY A 183 11.22 -6.63 9.17
N LEU A 184 10.17 -5.82 9.03
CA LEU A 184 9.98 -4.58 9.80
C LEU A 184 9.83 -4.90 11.29
N ILE A 185 8.92 -5.82 11.65
CA ILE A 185 8.69 -6.22 13.04
C ILE A 185 9.98 -6.72 13.69
N ARG A 186 10.73 -7.59 12.98
CA ARG A 186 12.01 -8.12 13.48
C ARG A 186 13.04 -7.01 13.69
N ARG A 187 13.16 -6.06 12.75
CA ARG A 187 14.13 -4.96 12.87
C ARG A 187 13.81 -4.04 14.04
N ILE A 188 12.53 -3.77 14.25
CA ILE A 188 12.05 -2.95 15.36
C ILE A 188 12.36 -3.62 16.70
N TYR A 189 12.05 -4.92 16.84
CA TYR A 189 12.34 -5.68 18.07
C TYR A 189 13.86 -5.76 18.35
N GLN A 190 14.67 -5.96 17.33
CA GLN A 190 16.14 -5.97 17.48
C GLN A 190 16.68 -4.61 17.94
N THR A 191 16.12 -3.51 17.42
CA THR A 191 16.54 -2.15 17.79
C THR A 191 16.12 -1.83 19.22
N ALA A 192 14.89 -2.17 19.62
CA ALA A 192 14.42 -2.02 20.99
C ALA A 192 15.25 -2.79 22.02
N LYS A 193 15.65 -4.03 21.68
CA LYS A 193 16.48 -4.84 22.57
C LYS A 193 17.86 -4.21 22.80
N LYS A 194 18.40 -3.50 21.81
CA LYS A 194 19.70 -2.82 21.88
C LYS A 194 19.62 -1.49 22.60
N CYS A 195 18.61 -0.66 22.30
CA CYS A 195 18.49 0.68 22.85
C CYS A 195 17.46 0.74 24.00
N LYS A 196 17.59 -0.18 24.99
CA LYS A 196 16.70 -0.24 26.18
C LYS A 196 16.61 1.07 26.97
N PHE A 197 17.58 1.97 26.81
CA PHE A 197 17.69 3.22 27.55
C PHE A 197 17.01 4.43 26.87
N PHE A 198 16.79 4.37 25.55
CA PHE A 198 16.37 5.56 24.76
C PHE A 198 14.98 5.48 24.14
N MET A 199 14.35 4.30 24.13
CA MET A 199 13.04 4.13 23.50
C MET A 199 12.00 3.70 24.52
N SER A 200 10.96 4.53 24.72
CA SER A 200 9.80 4.15 25.52
C SER A 200 9.15 2.90 24.91
N ILE A 201 8.84 1.93 25.77
CA ILE A 201 8.15 0.69 25.38
C ILE A 201 6.82 1.01 24.70
N GLU A 202 6.13 2.07 25.15
CA GLU A 202 4.85 2.52 24.58
C GLU A 202 5.00 2.99 23.13
N HIS A 203 6.04 3.78 22.84
CA HIS A 203 6.33 4.27 21.49
C HIS A 203 6.66 3.11 20.53
N LEU A 204 7.44 2.13 21.01
CA LEU A 204 7.75 0.92 20.24
C LEU A 204 6.48 0.12 19.90
N HIS A 205 5.61 -0.09 20.88
CA HIS A 205 4.36 -0.82 20.69
C HIS A 205 3.45 -0.12 19.69
N PHE A 206 3.34 1.21 19.77
CA PHE A 206 2.55 2.01 18.84
C PHE A 206 3.04 1.86 17.39
N VAL A 207 4.35 1.94 17.17
CA VAL A 207 4.96 1.81 15.84
C VAL A 207 4.76 0.40 15.27
N ILE A 208 4.96 -0.64 16.08
CA ILE A 208 4.70 -2.03 15.68
C ILE A 208 3.23 -2.21 15.31
N GLN A 209 2.31 -1.66 16.11
CA GLN A 209 0.89 -1.76 15.89
C GLN A 209 0.45 -1.09 14.58
N ILE A 210 0.96 0.09 14.26
CA ILE A 210 0.65 0.78 12.99
C ILE A 210 1.11 -0.04 11.78
N ILE A 211 2.34 -0.57 11.86
CA ILE A 211 2.94 -1.34 10.77
C ILE A 211 2.21 -2.66 10.59
N SER A 212 1.85 -3.32 11.70
CA SER A 212 1.09 -4.56 11.64
C SER A 212 -0.34 -4.32 11.13
N GLU A 213 -1.04 -3.26 11.58
CA GLU A 213 -2.40 -2.95 11.13
C GLU A 213 -2.47 -2.72 9.62
N SER A 214 -1.60 -1.86 9.07
CA SER A 214 -1.59 -1.57 7.63
C SER A 214 -1.07 -2.72 6.78
N GLY A 215 -0.03 -3.43 7.25
CA GLY A 215 0.53 -4.60 6.56
C GLY A 215 -0.44 -5.77 6.53
N VAL A 216 -1.14 -6.04 7.64
CA VAL A 216 -2.17 -7.07 7.74
C VAL A 216 -3.35 -6.72 6.84
N LEU A 217 -3.82 -5.48 6.80
CA LEU A 217 -4.94 -5.09 5.94
C LEU A 217 -4.63 -5.33 4.45
N TYR A 218 -3.43 -4.95 3.99
CA TYR A 218 -2.96 -5.26 2.63
C TYR A 218 -2.87 -6.79 2.42
N PHE A 219 -2.19 -7.50 3.32
CA PHE A 219 -1.96 -8.94 3.20
C PHE A 219 -3.29 -9.70 3.15
N SER A 220 -4.24 -9.35 4.02
CA SER A 220 -5.55 -9.98 4.10
C SER A 220 -6.35 -9.82 2.82
N ILE A 221 -6.40 -8.62 2.21
CA ILE A 221 -7.19 -8.43 1.00
C ILE A 221 -6.56 -9.10 -0.22
N THR A 222 -5.24 -9.05 -0.35
CA THR A 222 -4.53 -9.72 -1.46
C THR A 222 -4.56 -11.23 -1.33
N LEU A 223 -4.46 -11.76 -0.10
CA LEU A 223 -4.69 -13.17 0.18
C LEU A 223 -6.13 -13.59 -0.11
N ALA A 224 -7.13 -12.79 0.30
CA ALA A 224 -8.53 -13.07 0.00
C ALA A 224 -8.79 -13.09 -1.52
N HIS A 225 -8.18 -12.16 -2.27
CA HIS A 225 -8.29 -12.13 -3.72
C HIS A 225 -7.66 -13.39 -4.33
N PHE A 226 -6.45 -13.76 -3.92
CA PHE A 226 -5.80 -15.00 -4.36
C PHE A 226 -6.63 -16.25 -4.04
N LEU A 227 -7.17 -16.36 -2.82
CA LEU A 227 -7.98 -17.51 -2.40
C LEU A 227 -9.32 -17.59 -3.16
N SER A 228 -9.89 -16.44 -3.54
CA SER A 228 -11.15 -16.38 -4.28
C SER A 228 -11.08 -17.10 -5.64
N TRP A 229 -9.88 -17.26 -6.21
CA TRP A 229 -9.66 -17.95 -7.48
C TRP A 229 -9.79 -19.47 -7.39
N PHE A 230 -9.61 -20.03 -6.20
CA PHE A 230 -9.87 -21.46 -5.93
C PHE A 230 -11.34 -21.72 -5.60
N GLY A 231 -12.13 -20.65 -5.44
CA GLY A 231 -13.57 -20.73 -5.26
C GLY A 231 -14.30 -21.09 -6.56
N LYS A 232 -15.50 -21.67 -6.43
CA LYS A 232 -16.37 -22.00 -7.58
C LYS A 232 -17.22 -20.82 -8.06
N SER A 233 -17.32 -19.74 -7.27
CA SER A 233 -18.22 -18.61 -7.52
C SER A 233 -17.48 -17.44 -8.16
N THR A 234 -17.87 -17.11 -9.39
CA THR A 234 -17.38 -15.93 -10.12
C THR A 234 -17.78 -14.63 -9.41
N PHE A 235 -18.93 -14.62 -8.74
CA PHE A 235 -19.37 -13.50 -7.92
C PHE A 235 -18.37 -13.19 -6.80
N SER A 236 -17.94 -14.22 -6.06
CA SER A 236 -16.97 -14.05 -4.97
C SER A 236 -15.63 -13.51 -5.47
N THR A 237 -15.16 -13.94 -6.63
CA THR A 237 -13.91 -13.42 -7.20
C THR A 237 -14.06 -11.96 -7.61
N THR A 238 -15.17 -11.63 -8.28
CA THR A 238 -15.40 -10.28 -8.82
C THR A 238 -15.62 -9.27 -7.70
N ILE A 239 -16.38 -9.61 -6.66
CA ILE A 239 -16.59 -8.72 -5.51
C ILE A 239 -15.28 -8.45 -4.76
N ILE A 240 -14.43 -9.47 -4.58
CA ILE A 240 -13.15 -9.30 -3.90
C ILE A 240 -12.18 -8.48 -4.76
N SER A 241 -12.12 -8.69 -6.08
CA SER A 241 -11.33 -7.85 -7.01
C SER A 241 -11.75 -6.38 -6.93
N VAL A 242 -13.06 -6.09 -6.93
CA VAL A 242 -13.57 -4.73 -6.84
C VAL A 242 -13.27 -4.06 -5.50
N LEU A 243 -13.24 -4.82 -4.40
CA LEU A 243 -12.84 -4.33 -3.08
C LEU A 243 -11.32 -4.21 -2.93
N ASN A 244 -10.55 -5.03 -3.65
CA ASN A 244 -9.10 -5.12 -3.51
C ASN A 244 -8.41 -3.79 -3.86
N ALA A 245 -8.78 -3.16 -4.98
CA ALA A 245 -8.18 -1.89 -5.41
C ALA A 245 -8.27 -0.77 -4.33
N PRO A 246 -9.46 -0.43 -3.78
CA PRO A 246 -9.58 0.62 -2.77
C PRO A 246 -8.97 0.22 -1.42
N VAL A 247 -9.05 -1.06 -1.02
CA VAL A 247 -8.49 -1.52 0.25
C VAL A 247 -6.95 -1.48 0.25
N VAL A 248 -6.30 -1.83 -0.87
CA VAL A 248 -4.85 -1.63 -1.05
C VAL A 248 -4.48 -0.14 -0.92
N GLY A 249 -5.29 0.74 -1.52
CA GLY A 249 -5.14 2.19 -1.38
C GLY A 249 -5.33 2.69 0.06
N ILE A 250 -6.30 2.14 0.79
CA ILE A 250 -6.56 2.45 2.21
C ILE A 250 -5.36 2.01 3.06
N ALA A 251 -4.82 0.80 2.85
CA ALA A 251 -3.63 0.32 3.55
C ALA A 251 -2.44 1.28 3.38
N PHE A 252 -2.25 1.76 2.14
CA PHE A 252 -1.24 2.75 1.81
C PHE A 252 -1.47 4.07 2.55
N ASN A 253 -2.68 4.65 2.46
CA ASN A 253 -3.02 5.91 3.09
C ASN A 253 -2.91 5.85 4.62
N TRP A 254 -3.41 4.77 5.23
CA TRP A 254 -3.38 4.55 6.68
C TRP A 254 -1.95 4.59 7.21
N PHE A 255 -1.03 3.91 6.54
CA PHE A 255 0.37 3.94 6.89
C PHE A 255 0.94 5.36 6.85
N VAL A 256 0.71 6.10 5.75
CA VAL A 256 1.24 7.47 5.60
C VAL A 256 0.72 8.40 6.70
N ILE A 257 -0.58 8.34 6.97
CA ILE A 257 -1.24 9.15 8.02
C ILE A 257 -0.62 8.86 9.38
N ARG A 258 -0.48 7.58 9.74
CA ARG A 258 0.05 7.18 11.05
C ARG A 258 1.51 7.54 11.24
N VAL A 259 2.33 7.37 10.20
CA VAL A 259 3.73 7.83 10.23
C VAL A 259 3.82 9.34 10.40
N ALA A 260 2.94 10.11 9.75
CA ALA A 260 2.89 11.56 9.91
C ALA A 260 2.47 11.96 11.34
N MET A 261 1.43 11.31 11.90
CA MET A 261 0.97 11.55 13.27
C MET A 261 2.06 11.27 14.30
N ASN A 262 2.77 10.13 14.17
CA ASN A 262 3.85 9.75 15.09
C ASN A 262 4.98 10.77 15.13
N LYS A 263 5.29 11.40 13.98
CA LYS A 263 6.31 12.46 13.93
C LYS A 263 5.90 13.70 14.70
N VAL A 264 4.62 14.06 14.68
CA VAL A 264 4.10 15.22 15.41
C VAL A 264 4.07 14.96 16.90
N GLU A 265 3.72 13.74 17.31
CA GLU A 265 3.74 13.33 18.72
C GLU A 265 5.15 13.40 19.31
N ASN A 266 6.14 12.84 18.62
CA ASN A 266 7.54 12.90 19.04
C ASN A 266 8.08 14.34 19.11
N ALA A 267 7.73 15.19 18.14
CA ALA A 267 8.15 16.59 18.15
C ALA A 267 7.56 17.37 19.34
N LYS A 268 6.37 17.00 19.81
CA LYS A 268 5.76 17.59 21.01
C LYS A 268 6.46 17.11 22.27
N GLU A 269 6.76 15.82 22.39
CA GLU A 269 7.51 15.25 23.52
C GLU A 269 8.89 15.91 23.67
N ASP A 270 9.65 16.03 22.58
CA ASP A 270 10.95 16.72 22.56
C ASP A 270 10.83 18.19 23.04
N SER A 271 9.76 18.88 22.63
CA SER A 271 9.50 20.27 23.05
C SER A 271 9.19 20.38 24.55
N TYR A 272 8.44 19.44 25.11
CA TYR A 272 8.14 19.39 26.55
C TYR A 272 9.39 19.06 27.38
N ASP A 273 10.21 18.10 26.95
CA ASP A 273 11.45 17.73 27.64
C ASP A 273 12.47 18.87 27.61
N GLN A 274 12.56 19.61 26.49
CA GLN A 274 13.44 20.78 26.38
C GLN A 274 12.97 21.94 27.27
N GLN A 275 11.66 22.13 27.45
CA GLN A 275 11.10 23.14 28.35
C GLN A 275 11.25 22.74 29.83
N SER A 276 11.14 21.46 30.16
CA SER A 276 11.30 20.91 31.52
C SER A 276 12.78 20.84 31.95
N GLY A 277 13.69 20.48 31.05
CA GLY A 277 15.15 20.44 31.27
C GLY A 277 15.82 21.81 31.41
N SER A 278 15.13 22.89 31.03
CA SER A 278 15.62 24.26 31.23
C SER A 278 15.40 24.78 32.66
N ALA A 279 14.68 24.06 33.54
CA ALA A 279 14.31 24.57 34.86
C ALA A 279 15.35 24.30 35.97
N ILE A 280 16.17 23.24 35.93
CA ILE A 280 17.16 23.00 37.00
C ILE A 280 18.40 22.28 36.44
N LYS A 281 19.50 23.01 36.23
CA LYS A 281 20.84 22.44 36.04
C LYS A 281 21.56 22.37 37.39
N PHE A 282 21.60 21.20 38.01
CA PHE A 282 22.60 20.91 39.05
C PHE A 282 23.88 20.42 38.38
N ASN A 283 24.96 21.18 38.56
CA ASN A 283 26.26 20.89 37.99
C ASN A 283 26.98 19.86 38.88
N THR A 284 27.05 18.59 38.45
CA THR A 284 27.96 17.60 39.05
C THR A 284 29.00 17.16 38.02
N PRO A 285 30.30 17.29 38.29
CA PRO A 285 31.34 16.84 37.38
C PRO A 285 31.70 15.39 37.71
N PHE A 286 31.44 14.43 36.81
CA PHE A 286 32.29 13.23 36.75
C PHE A 286 32.20 12.45 35.42
N SER A 287 33.40 12.20 34.90
CA SER A 287 33.91 11.18 33.95
C SER A 287 33.13 10.80 32.68
N SER A 288 33.84 11.04 31.59
CA SER A 288 33.72 10.48 30.24
C SER A 288 33.65 8.95 30.16
N GLU A 289 32.58 8.44 29.54
CA GLU A 289 32.62 7.24 28.69
C GLU A 289 31.97 7.61 27.35
N VAL A 290 32.80 7.81 26.34
CA VAL A 290 32.41 7.96 24.93
C VAL A 290 32.75 6.63 24.27
N SER A 291 31.76 5.89 23.75
CA SER A 291 31.83 5.11 22.48
C SER A 291 30.73 4.04 22.27
N ASP A 292 29.45 4.34 22.54
CA ASP A 292 28.33 3.52 22.01
C ASP A 292 27.08 4.32 21.55
N ASP A 293 27.00 5.61 21.89
CA ASP A 293 25.81 6.45 21.64
C ASP A 293 25.57 6.80 20.16
N THR A 294 26.61 6.82 19.33
CA THR A 294 26.52 7.21 17.92
C THR A 294 25.79 6.17 17.06
N ALA A 295 25.80 4.90 17.47
CA ALA A 295 25.16 3.80 16.73
C ALA A 295 23.64 3.70 17.01
N CYS A 296 23.20 3.97 18.24
CA CYS A 296 21.77 4.04 18.57
C CYS A 296 21.13 5.33 18.02
N ALA A 297 21.82 6.48 18.07
CA ALA A 297 21.33 7.74 17.50
C ALA A 297 21.13 7.65 15.98
N GLY A 298 22.11 7.10 15.25
CA GLY A 298 21.99 6.91 13.80
C GLY A 298 20.87 5.96 13.39
N THR A 299 20.57 4.93 14.19
CA THR A 299 19.48 3.99 13.89
C THR A 299 18.10 4.58 14.21
N ALA A 300 18.00 5.39 15.27
CA ALA A 300 16.80 6.16 15.59
C ALA A 300 16.53 7.24 14.53
N ASP A 301 17.56 7.94 14.03
CA ASP A 301 17.44 8.92 12.93
C ASP A 301 17.11 8.28 11.57
N ILE A 302 17.56 7.04 11.33
CA ILE A 302 17.21 6.29 10.12
C ILE A 302 15.74 5.86 10.12
N ILE A 303 15.20 5.49 11.29
CA ILE A 303 13.78 5.11 11.45
C ILE A 303 12.90 6.38 11.60
N PHE A 304 13.42 7.43 12.23
CA PHE A 304 12.77 8.71 12.52
C PHE A 304 13.76 9.88 12.34
N PRO A 305 13.91 10.43 11.12
CA PRO A 305 14.85 11.52 10.90
C PRO A 305 14.40 12.75 11.69
N LYS A 306 15.25 13.23 12.61
CA LYS A 306 15.06 14.54 13.24
C LYS A 306 14.97 15.61 12.15
N GLY A 307 13.95 16.46 12.27
CA GLY A 307 13.80 17.62 11.42
C GLY A 307 15.05 18.47 11.53
N ASN A 308 15.71 18.72 10.41
CA ASN A 308 16.89 19.55 10.35
C ASN A 308 16.42 20.99 10.57
N GLU A 309 16.38 21.46 11.83
CA GLU A 309 16.29 22.88 12.15
C GLU A 309 17.62 23.53 11.75
N GLY A 310 17.69 23.88 10.46
CA GLY A 310 18.73 24.74 9.94
C GLY A 310 18.65 26.12 10.61
N ARG A 311 19.75 26.48 11.27
CA ARG A 311 20.17 27.86 11.53
C ARG A 311 20.02 28.75 10.30
#